data_AF-A0A968KWP3-F1
#
_entry.id   AF-A0A968KWP3-F1
#
_cell.length_a   1.000
_cell.length_b   1.000
_cell.length_c   1.000
_cell.angle_alpha   90.00
_cell.angle_beta   90.00
_cell.angle_gamma   90.00
#
_symmetry.space_group_name_H-M   'P 1'
#
loop_
_entity.id
_entity.type
_entity.pdbx_description
1 polymer ?
#
loop_
_entity_poly.entity_id
_entity_poly.type
_entity_poly.pdbx_seq_one_letter_code
_entity_poly.pdbx_strand_id
1 'polypeptide(L)'
;MKPEITDISYSTALTFELVTRYDFFTLGAPTLPSLGKEVIYKPNANAKGTVVFLQYRLGDHIVGAGSSLKDQWGIPYYRFPIQPKKKIHRHELLMNLENMNNPVFYVAPEFHTIGGLYESLMNRTVLANSTFWSPLGIGVLTAKEKNIISYKHNTQYGILEPGNIKIEHLLKGEMLLNVLKQRFETNQTRVYDDNNLALLGDQMLENYLKLFHSTRERKLIDDIAVSRDRIEARDYLSLISTLLYDCYVYIVTT
;
A
#
# COMPACT_ATOMS: atom_id res chain seq x y z
N MET A 1 -3.03 3.84 -22.75
CA MET A 1 -4.09 2.82 -22.63
C MET A 1 -4.51 2.74 -21.18
N LYS A 2 -5.81 2.66 -20.92
CA LYS A 2 -6.33 2.40 -19.58
C LYS A 2 -6.10 0.92 -19.25
N PRO A 3 -5.90 0.56 -17.96
CA PRO A 3 -5.85 -0.84 -17.57
C PRO A 3 -7.21 -1.51 -17.82
N GLU A 4 -7.16 -2.77 -18.26
CA GLU A 4 -8.33 -3.66 -18.43
C GLU A 4 -8.74 -4.32 -17.11
N ILE A 5 -7.89 -4.23 -16.09
CA ILE A 5 -8.09 -4.76 -14.74
C ILE A 5 -8.57 -3.67 -13.78
N THR A 6 -9.16 -4.08 -12.66
CA THR A 6 -9.64 -3.19 -11.58
C THR A 6 -8.71 -3.23 -10.37
N ASP A 7 -8.71 -2.16 -9.56
CA ASP A 7 -7.87 -2.10 -8.35
C ASP A 7 -8.18 -3.30 -7.43
N ILE A 8 -9.45 -3.71 -7.36
CA ILE A 8 -9.93 -4.86 -6.59
C ILE A 8 -9.36 -6.17 -7.14
N SER A 9 -9.40 -6.39 -8.47
CA SER A 9 -8.87 -7.62 -9.07
C SER A 9 -7.37 -7.79 -8.81
N TYR A 10 -6.61 -6.69 -8.91
CA TYR A 10 -5.19 -6.68 -8.62
C TYR A 10 -4.90 -6.85 -7.14
N SER A 11 -5.56 -6.09 -6.26
CA SER A 11 -5.34 -6.17 -4.82
C SER A 11 -5.67 -7.55 -4.26
N THR A 12 -6.73 -8.17 -4.78
CA THR A 12 -7.11 -9.54 -4.45
C THR A 12 -6.03 -10.54 -4.87
N ALA A 13 -5.54 -10.44 -6.11
CA ALA A 13 -4.52 -11.37 -6.62
C ALA A 13 -3.19 -11.24 -5.86
N LEU A 14 -2.74 -10.01 -5.60
CA LEU A 14 -1.51 -9.79 -4.84
C LEU A 14 -1.69 -10.25 -3.38
N THR A 15 -2.82 -9.92 -2.75
CA THR A 15 -3.13 -10.38 -1.38
C THR A 15 -3.13 -11.89 -1.30
N PHE A 16 -3.74 -12.58 -2.27
CA PHE A 16 -3.74 -14.04 -2.33
C PHE A 16 -2.33 -14.61 -2.38
N GLU A 17 -1.44 -14.05 -3.21
CA GLU A 17 -0.04 -14.50 -3.27
C GLU A 17 0.72 -14.20 -1.96
N LEU A 18 0.57 -12.99 -1.41
CA LEU A 18 1.19 -12.58 -0.15
C LEU A 18 0.82 -13.51 1.01
N VAL A 19 -0.47 -13.82 1.16
CA VAL A 19 -0.98 -14.68 2.25
C VAL A 19 -0.58 -16.13 2.05
N THR A 20 -0.67 -16.66 0.82
CA THR A 20 -0.46 -18.11 0.58
C THR A 20 1.01 -18.51 0.46
N ARG A 21 1.92 -17.56 0.22
CA ARG A 21 3.34 -17.85 -0.06
C ARG A 21 4.34 -17.17 0.87
N TYR A 22 3.98 -16.04 1.46
CA TYR A 22 4.95 -15.18 2.16
C TYR A 22 4.55 -14.84 3.60
N ASP A 23 3.62 -15.59 4.19
CA ASP A 23 3.20 -15.46 5.59
C ASP A 23 2.71 -14.05 5.98
N PHE A 24 2.00 -13.40 5.05
CA PHE A 24 1.24 -12.19 5.34
C PHE A 24 -0.12 -12.56 5.95
N PHE A 25 -0.51 -11.86 7.01
CA PHE A 25 -1.81 -11.96 7.66
C PHE A 25 -2.56 -10.66 7.49
N THR A 26 -3.79 -10.71 6.96
CA THR A 26 -4.66 -9.54 6.84
C THR A 26 -5.28 -9.20 8.20
N LEU A 27 -5.22 -7.94 8.65
CA LEU A 27 -5.79 -7.52 9.95
C LEU A 27 -7.29 -7.18 9.92
N GLY A 28 -7.94 -7.33 8.78
CA GLY A 28 -9.39 -7.25 8.61
C GLY A 28 -9.79 -8.02 7.36
N ALA A 29 -11.09 -8.07 7.03
CA ALA A 29 -11.55 -8.81 5.86
C ALA A 29 -10.97 -8.26 4.54
N PRO A 30 -10.34 -9.12 3.73
CA PRO A 30 -10.94 -9.48 2.46
C PRO A 30 -11.32 -10.96 2.53
N THR A 31 -12.57 -11.25 2.91
CA THR A 31 -13.12 -12.60 2.87
C THR A 31 -13.19 -13.06 1.42
N LEU A 32 -12.19 -13.81 0.98
CA LEU A 32 -12.23 -14.54 -0.29
C LEU A 32 -13.10 -15.79 -0.09
N PRO A 33 -14.19 -15.96 -0.86
CA PRO A 33 -15.11 -17.08 -0.66
C PRO A 33 -14.48 -18.34 -1.24
N SER A 34 -13.92 -19.19 -0.40
CA SER A 34 -13.96 -20.62 -0.67
C SER A 34 -14.11 -21.39 0.64
N LEU A 35 -15.29 -22.00 0.79
CA LEU A 35 -15.66 -22.92 1.85
C LEU A 35 -14.53 -23.92 2.14
N GLY A 36 -14.20 -24.08 3.42
CA GLY A 36 -13.67 -25.36 3.90
C GLY A 36 -12.57 -25.33 4.94
N LYS A 37 -11.98 -24.19 5.32
CA LYS A 37 -10.91 -24.13 6.34
C LYS A 37 -10.74 -22.73 6.95
N GLU A 38 -11.79 -22.16 7.53
CA GLU A 38 -11.64 -21.02 8.43
C GLU A 38 -11.22 -21.53 9.82
N VAL A 39 -9.99 -22.03 9.93
CA VAL A 39 -9.26 -21.81 11.18
C VAL A 39 -8.90 -20.35 11.13
N ILE A 40 -9.60 -19.52 11.91
CA ILE A 40 -9.21 -18.16 12.20
C ILE A 40 -7.73 -18.24 12.58
N TYR A 41 -6.83 -17.86 11.66
CA TYR A 41 -5.41 -17.73 11.95
C TYR A 41 -5.33 -16.58 12.94
N LYS A 42 -5.51 -16.91 14.23
CA LYS A 42 -5.05 -16.07 15.31
C LYS A 42 -3.53 -16.12 15.17
N PRO A 43 -2.85 -15.04 14.73
CA PRO A 43 -1.42 -14.98 14.97
C PRO A 43 -1.25 -15.31 16.46
N ASN A 44 -0.34 -16.23 16.76
CA ASN A 44 -0.06 -16.60 18.14
C ASN A 44 0.12 -15.27 18.91
N ALA A 45 -0.53 -15.06 20.05
CA ALA A 45 -0.56 -13.73 20.71
C ALA A 45 0.85 -13.20 21.09
N ASN A 46 1.88 -14.05 20.94
CA ASN A 46 3.30 -13.77 21.12
C ASN A 46 4.12 -13.80 19.81
N ALA A 47 3.47 -13.87 18.64
CA ALA A 47 4.15 -13.89 17.35
C ALA A 47 4.76 -12.52 17.10
N LYS A 48 6.09 -12.50 16.97
CA LYS A 48 6.83 -11.34 16.50
C LYS A 48 6.47 -11.14 15.03
N GLY A 49 6.17 -9.89 14.66
CA GLY A 49 5.89 -9.55 13.28
C GLY A 49 6.23 -8.10 12.98
N THR A 50 5.86 -7.63 11.80
CA THR A 50 5.85 -6.22 11.42
C THR A 50 4.50 -5.89 10.76
N VAL A 51 3.91 -4.76 11.11
CA VAL A 51 2.73 -4.25 10.41
C VAL A 51 3.17 -3.53 9.13
N VAL A 52 2.56 -3.85 8.00
CA VAL A 52 2.87 -3.29 6.67
C VAL A 52 1.62 -2.68 6.07
N PHE A 53 1.73 -1.47 5.53
CA PHE A 53 0.63 -0.76 4.88
C PHE A 53 0.86 -0.68 3.37
N LEU A 54 -0.10 -1.15 2.59
CA LEU A 54 -0.05 -1.14 1.12
C LEU A 54 -1.19 -0.32 0.55
N GLN A 55 -0.87 0.71 -0.22
CA GLN A 55 -1.84 1.47 -1.01
C GLN A 55 -1.78 1.04 -2.47
N TYR A 56 -2.82 0.35 -2.92
CA TYR A 56 -2.92 -0.17 -4.28
C TYR A 56 -3.14 0.95 -5.30
N ARG A 57 -2.42 0.85 -6.42
CA ARG A 57 -2.49 1.80 -7.52
C ARG A 57 -2.50 1.05 -8.86
N LEU A 58 -3.55 1.23 -9.64
CA LEU A 58 -3.51 0.89 -11.06
C LEU A 58 -2.91 2.00 -11.91
N GLY A 59 -1.99 1.59 -12.79
CA GLY A 59 -1.34 2.47 -13.76
C GLY A 59 -1.98 2.43 -15.14
N ASP A 60 -1.92 3.57 -15.83
CA ASP A 60 -2.11 3.62 -17.27
C ASP A 60 -0.86 3.05 -17.97
N HIS A 61 -1.06 2.25 -19.01
CA HIS A 61 0.02 1.76 -19.88
C HIS A 61 0.21 2.70 -21.07
N ILE A 62 1.37 3.35 -21.15
CA ILE A 62 1.68 4.39 -22.13
C ILE A 62 2.50 3.80 -23.26
N VAL A 63 1.90 3.77 -24.46
CA VAL A 63 2.47 3.19 -25.69
C VAL A 63 2.53 4.19 -26.85
N GLY A 64 1.94 5.38 -26.68
CA GLY A 64 1.72 6.34 -27.76
C GLY A 64 2.80 7.43 -27.83
N ALA A 65 3.01 7.94 -29.05
CA ALA A 65 4.05 8.94 -29.32
C ALA A 65 3.76 10.34 -28.72
N GLY A 66 2.53 10.64 -28.30
CA GLY A 66 2.15 11.92 -27.67
C GLY A 66 2.37 11.98 -26.16
N SER A 67 3.21 11.10 -25.61
CA SER A 67 3.51 11.05 -24.18
C SER A 67 4.49 12.16 -23.76
N SER A 68 4.24 12.77 -22.58
CA SER A 68 5.10 13.79 -21.96
C SER A 68 6.53 13.32 -21.73
N LEU A 69 6.73 12.02 -21.52
CA LEU A 69 8.03 11.43 -21.21
C LEU A 69 8.63 10.66 -22.37
N LYS A 70 8.03 10.68 -23.58
CA LYS A 70 8.53 9.87 -24.71
C LYS A 70 10.03 10.11 -24.98
N ASP A 71 10.46 11.35 -25.10
CA ASP A 71 11.83 11.63 -25.57
C ASP A 71 12.87 11.43 -24.46
N GLN A 72 12.47 11.58 -23.19
CA GLN A 72 13.36 11.46 -22.02
C GLN A 72 13.38 10.04 -21.43
N TRP A 73 12.22 9.36 -21.44
CA TRP A 73 12.00 8.08 -20.80
C TRP A 73 11.84 6.94 -21.81
N GLY A 74 11.34 7.23 -23.00
CA GLY A 74 10.95 6.24 -24.01
C GLY A 74 9.61 5.58 -23.70
N ILE A 75 9.09 4.81 -24.64
CA ILE A 75 7.88 3.97 -24.53
C ILE A 75 8.25 2.49 -24.73
N PRO A 76 7.49 1.52 -24.19
CA PRO A 76 6.33 1.69 -23.32
C PRO A 76 6.71 1.93 -21.85
N TYR A 77 5.78 2.51 -21.07
CA TYR A 77 5.92 2.64 -19.61
C TYR A 77 4.56 2.66 -18.91
N TYR A 78 4.56 2.50 -17.60
CA TYR A 78 3.36 2.60 -16.75
C TYR A 78 3.37 3.90 -15.97
N ARG A 79 2.19 4.45 -15.67
CA ARG A 79 2.09 5.59 -14.76
C ARG A 79 0.82 5.59 -13.93
N PHE A 80 0.91 5.95 -12.66
CA PHE A 80 -0.26 6.15 -11.80
C PHE A 80 -0.21 7.50 -11.09
N PRO A 81 -1.36 8.14 -10.84
CA PRO A 81 -1.41 9.31 -9.98
C PRO A 81 -1.21 8.92 -8.52
N ILE A 82 -0.35 9.65 -7.79
CA ILE A 82 -0.20 9.45 -6.34
C ILE A 82 -1.46 9.92 -5.61
N GLN A 83 -2.08 11.00 -6.09
CA GLN A 83 -3.27 11.58 -5.48
C GLN A 83 -4.12 12.40 -6.48
N PRO A 84 -5.42 12.58 -6.20
CA PRO A 84 -6.22 13.60 -6.86
C PRO A 84 -5.67 15.01 -6.60
N LYS A 85 -5.83 15.94 -7.55
CA LYS A 85 -5.30 17.33 -7.56
C LYS A 85 -5.59 18.20 -6.31
N LYS A 86 -6.33 17.71 -5.31
CA LYS A 86 -6.74 18.46 -4.10
C LYS A 86 -6.61 17.68 -2.79
N LYS A 87 -5.94 16.52 -2.78
CA LYS A 87 -5.83 15.64 -1.59
C LYS A 87 -4.38 15.38 -1.17
N ILE A 88 -3.57 16.44 -1.06
CA ILE A 88 -2.14 16.35 -0.71
C ILE A 88 -1.91 15.69 0.64
N HIS A 89 -2.80 15.99 1.58
CA HIS A 89 -2.74 15.45 2.93
C HIS A 89 -2.79 13.92 2.98
N ARG A 90 -3.29 13.21 1.95
CA ARG A 90 -3.23 11.73 1.93
C ARG A 90 -1.82 11.19 1.77
N HIS A 91 -1.00 11.81 0.93
CA HIS A 91 0.41 11.42 0.82
C HIS A 91 1.16 11.76 2.12
N GLU A 92 0.89 12.92 2.70
CA GLU A 92 1.44 13.36 4.00
C GLU A 92 1.09 12.39 5.15
N LEU A 93 -0.14 11.86 5.18
CA LEU A 93 -0.53 10.82 6.12
C LEU A 93 0.35 9.56 6.00
N LEU A 94 0.62 9.11 4.78
CA LEU A 94 1.45 7.93 4.53
C LEU A 94 2.92 8.18 4.89
N MET A 95 3.44 9.38 4.63
CA MET A 95 4.77 9.78 5.11
C MET A 95 4.84 9.79 6.64
N ASN A 96 3.82 10.32 7.33
CA ASN A 96 3.77 10.32 8.79
C ASN A 96 3.73 8.90 9.37
N LEU A 97 2.99 8.00 8.73
CA LEU A 97 2.93 6.60 9.13
C LEU A 97 4.28 5.89 8.93
N GLU A 98 5.00 6.20 7.85
CA GLU A 98 6.34 5.68 7.60
C GLU A 98 7.38 6.26 8.57
N ASN A 99 7.27 7.55 8.92
CA ASN A 99 8.09 8.21 9.95
C ASN A 99 7.87 7.61 11.35
N MET A 100 6.72 6.99 11.61
CA MET A 100 6.45 6.20 12.82
C MET A 100 7.11 4.80 12.78
N ASN A 101 8.02 4.58 11.83
CA ASN A 101 8.77 3.35 11.60
C ASN A 101 7.92 2.17 11.10
N ASN A 102 6.74 2.44 10.52
CA ASN A 102 5.95 1.41 9.86
C ASN A 102 6.36 1.28 8.38
N PRO A 103 6.56 0.08 7.83
CA PRO A 103 6.64 -0.13 6.39
C PRO A 103 5.37 0.35 5.68
N VAL A 104 5.51 1.33 4.78
CA VAL A 104 4.40 1.87 3.98
C VAL A 104 4.81 1.94 2.51
N PHE A 105 3.96 1.43 1.62
CA PHE A 105 4.24 1.45 0.18
C PHE A 105 3.01 1.76 -0.66
N TYR A 106 3.20 2.53 -1.73
CA TYR A 106 2.33 2.43 -2.90
C TYR A 106 2.71 1.17 -3.67
N VAL A 107 1.72 0.40 -4.12
CA VAL A 107 1.94 -0.84 -4.86
C VAL A 107 1.22 -0.82 -6.20
N ALA A 108 1.95 -1.08 -7.29
CA ALA A 108 1.41 -1.02 -8.65
C ALA A 108 1.93 -2.14 -9.55
N PRO A 109 1.09 -2.73 -10.43
CA PRO A 109 1.49 -3.84 -11.27
C PRO A 109 2.25 -3.38 -12.52
N GLU A 110 3.15 -4.24 -13.00
CA GLU A 110 3.84 -4.10 -14.29
C GLU A 110 3.09 -4.79 -15.44
N PHE A 111 1.77 -4.92 -15.28
CA PHE A 111 0.84 -5.43 -16.27
C PHE A 111 -0.47 -4.64 -16.17
N HIS A 112 -1.22 -4.62 -17.26
CA HIS A 112 -2.47 -3.84 -17.35
C HIS A 112 -3.61 -4.59 -18.04
N THR A 113 -3.35 -5.78 -18.60
CA THR A 113 -4.34 -6.60 -19.30
C THR A 113 -4.88 -7.70 -18.41
N ILE A 114 -6.08 -8.20 -18.73
CA ILE A 114 -6.65 -9.37 -18.04
C ILE A 114 -5.73 -10.59 -18.21
N GLY A 115 -5.18 -10.78 -19.41
CA GLY A 115 -4.23 -11.85 -19.70
C GLY A 115 -2.97 -11.78 -18.85
N GLY A 116 -2.39 -10.59 -18.66
CA GLY A 116 -1.20 -10.41 -17.83
C GLY A 116 -1.45 -10.67 -16.35
N LEU A 117 -2.64 -10.31 -15.84
CA LEU A 117 -3.05 -10.67 -14.49
C LEU A 117 -3.20 -12.19 -14.35
N TYR A 118 -3.89 -12.84 -15.29
CA TYR A 118 -4.09 -14.28 -15.26
C TYR A 118 -2.77 -15.06 -15.31
N GLU A 119 -1.88 -14.68 -16.24
CA GLU A 119 -0.54 -15.27 -16.35
C GLU A 119 0.26 -15.11 -15.06
N SER A 120 0.28 -13.89 -14.49
CA SER A 120 0.99 -13.62 -13.24
C SER A 120 0.42 -14.43 -12.07
N LEU A 121 -0.91 -14.60 -12.01
CA LEU A 121 -1.56 -15.41 -10.98
C LEU A 121 -1.24 -16.90 -11.13
N MET A 122 -1.33 -17.46 -12.34
CA MET A 122 -1.02 -18.86 -12.62
C MET A 122 0.44 -19.20 -12.32
N ASN A 123 1.36 -18.28 -12.67
CA ASN A 123 2.79 -18.46 -12.46
C ASN A 123 3.25 -18.07 -11.05
N ARG A 124 2.36 -17.53 -10.20
CA ARG A 124 2.69 -17.01 -8.86
C ARG A 124 3.80 -15.96 -8.91
N THR A 125 3.64 -15.01 -9.82
CA THR A 125 4.57 -13.90 -10.06
C THR A 125 3.87 -12.55 -9.99
N VAL A 126 2.71 -12.45 -9.34
CA VAL A 126 2.04 -11.16 -9.13
C VAL A 126 2.95 -10.25 -8.32
N LEU A 127 3.51 -10.75 -7.20
CA LEU A 127 4.47 -10.00 -6.40
C LEU A 127 5.70 -9.57 -7.21
N ALA A 128 6.30 -10.50 -7.97
CA ALA A 128 7.48 -10.24 -8.80
C ALA A 128 7.19 -9.20 -9.90
N ASN A 129 5.96 -9.19 -10.42
CA ASN A 129 5.46 -8.23 -11.40
C ASN A 129 4.79 -7.01 -10.74
N SER A 130 5.11 -6.72 -9.48
CA SER A 130 4.68 -5.53 -8.75
C SER A 130 5.85 -4.62 -8.40
N THR A 131 5.55 -3.34 -8.35
CA THR A 131 6.45 -2.28 -7.90
C THR A 131 5.98 -1.68 -6.59
N PHE A 132 6.92 -1.35 -5.72
CA PHE A 132 6.68 -0.79 -4.39
C PHE A 132 7.44 0.52 -4.22
N TRP A 133 6.72 1.56 -3.79
CA TRP A 133 7.23 2.93 -3.70
C TRP A 133 7.04 3.46 -2.28
N SER A 134 8.14 3.81 -1.61
CA SER A 134 8.12 4.45 -0.30
C SER A 134 7.58 5.89 -0.41
N PRO A 135 6.57 6.28 0.39
CA PRO A 135 6.15 7.67 0.52
C PRO A 135 7.29 8.63 0.86
N LEU A 136 8.16 8.29 1.81
CA LEU A 136 9.34 9.10 2.16
C LEU A 136 10.35 9.16 1.03
N GLY A 137 10.53 8.06 0.28
CA GLY A 137 11.39 8.02 -0.91
C GLY A 137 10.88 8.89 -2.06
N ILE A 138 9.56 9.05 -2.19
CA ILE A 138 8.94 9.99 -3.13
C ILE A 138 9.15 11.43 -2.67
N GLY A 139 9.05 11.68 -1.36
CA GLY A 139 9.21 13.00 -0.75
C GLY A 139 7.99 13.90 -0.93
N VAL A 140 8.09 15.13 -0.40
CA VAL A 140 6.97 16.06 -0.32
C VAL A 140 6.45 16.43 -1.72
N LEU A 141 5.14 16.27 -1.90
CA LEU A 141 4.47 16.57 -3.16
C LEU A 141 4.09 18.04 -3.30
N THR A 142 4.11 18.53 -4.54
CA THR A 142 3.66 19.90 -4.82
C THR A 142 2.14 19.99 -4.84
N ALA A 143 1.60 21.07 -4.26
CA ALA A 143 0.16 21.25 -4.09
C ALA A 143 -0.60 21.65 -5.36
N LYS A 144 0.10 22.24 -6.33
CA LYS A 144 -0.50 22.93 -7.47
C LYS A 144 -0.87 21.99 -8.61
N GLU A 145 -0.28 20.80 -8.65
CA GLU A 145 -0.33 19.92 -9.81
C GLU A 145 -0.64 18.46 -9.45
N LYS A 146 -0.98 17.69 -10.49
CA LYS A 146 -1.27 16.26 -10.34
C LYS A 146 0.05 15.51 -10.32
N ASN A 147 0.47 15.07 -9.14
CA ASN A 147 1.68 14.26 -9.01
C ASN A 147 1.45 12.83 -9.54
N ILE A 148 2.31 12.39 -10.44
CA ILE A 148 2.24 11.11 -11.15
C ILE A 148 3.58 10.41 -11.05
N ILE A 149 3.56 9.12 -10.73
CA ILE A 149 4.74 8.26 -10.82
C ILE A 149 4.69 7.52 -12.15
N SER A 150 5.77 7.61 -12.90
CA SER A 150 6.01 6.91 -14.16
C SER A 150 7.14 5.90 -13.96
N TYR A 151 6.97 4.66 -14.42
CA TYR A 151 7.89 3.55 -14.19
C TYR A 151 7.86 2.53 -15.32
N LYS A 152 8.89 1.69 -15.39
CA LYS A 152 9.06 0.71 -16.45
C LYS A 152 9.44 -0.65 -15.92
N HIS A 153 9.11 -1.65 -16.73
CA HIS A 153 9.64 -2.98 -16.53
C HIS A 153 11.18 -2.95 -16.58
N ASN A 154 11.82 -3.74 -15.72
CA ASN A 154 13.28 -3.84 -15.58
C ASN A 154 14.04 -2.53 -15.28
N THR A 155 13.37 -1.47 -14.79
CA THR A 155 14.05 -0.31 -14.21
C THR A 155 14.04 -0.37 -12.68
N GLN A 156 15.07 0.19 -12.05
CA GLN A 156 15.21 0.31 -10.59
C GLN A 156 14.85 1.70 -10.05
N TYR A 157 14.26 2.53 -10.91
CA TYR A 157 13.83 3.88 -10.59
C TYR A 157 12.58 4.24 -11.38
N GLY A 158 11.92 5.30 -10.92
CA GLY A 158 10.82 5.95 -11.61
C GLY A 158 11.06 7.45 -11.80
N ILE A 159 10.11 8.08 -12.45
CA ILE A 159 10.06 9.53 -12.66
C ILE A 159 8.81 10.06 -11.98
N LEU A 160 8.98 11.03 -11.09
CA LEU A 160 7.91 11.84 -10.52
C LEU A 160 7.66 13.04 -11.43
N GLU A 161 6.44 13.10 -11.96
CA GLU A 161 5.90 14.25 -12.69
C GLU A 161 4.96 15.05 -11.76
N PRO A 162 4.93 16.38 -11.80
CA PRO A 162 5.76 17.27 -12.63
C PRO A 162 7.20 17.42 -12.12
N GLY A 163 8.10 17.90 -12.97
CA GLY A 163 9.51 18.18 -12.61
C GLY A 163 10.51 17.10 -13.03
N ASN A 164 10.02 15.96 -13.54
CA ASN A 164 10.81 14.83 -14.02
C ASN A 164 11.88 14.40 -13.01
N ILE A 165 11.51 14.38 -11.73
CA ILE A 165 12.41 14.06 -10.63
C ILE A 165 12.61 12.55 -10.63
N LYS A 166 13.88 12.13 -10.68
CA LYS A 166 14.23 10.71 -10.59
C LYS A 166 14.02 10.22 -9.16
N ILE A 167 13.13 9.26 -8.98
CA ILE A 167 12.91 8.58 -7.70
C ILE A 167 13.70 7.28 -7.73
N GLU A 168 14.83 7.29 -7.04
CA GLU A 168 15.69 6.11 -6.85
C GLU A 168 15.04 5.14 -5.84
N HIS A 169 15.56 3.90 -5.80
CA HIS A 169 15.13 2.87 -4.82
C HIS A 169 13.70 2.36 -5.01
N LEU A 170 13.25 2.25 -6.26
CA LEU A 170 12.08 1.44 -6.58
C LEU A 170 12.31 0.00 -6.12
N LEU A 171 11.43 -0.52 -5.28
CA LEU A 171 11.50 -1.91 -4.83
C LEU A 171 10.68 -2.79 -5.77
N LYS A 172 11.27 -3.88 -6.22
CA LYS A 172 10.56 -5.00 -6.87
C LYS A 172 10.12 -6.01 -5.82
N GLY A 173 9.15 -6.85 -6.16
CA GLY A 173 8.54 -7.84 -5.28
C GLY A 173 9.47 -8.56 -4.29
N GLU A 174 10.54 -9.18 -4.78
CA GLU A 174 11.46 -9.93 -3.90
C GLU A 174 12.32 -9.02 -3.02
N MET A 175 12.66 -7.82 -3.51
CA MET A 175 13.41 -6.84 -2.72
C MET A 175 12.57 -6.31 -1.55
N LEU A 176 11.25 -6.20 -1.70
CA LEU A 176 10.36 -5.87 -0.59
C LEU A 176 10.51 -6.88 0.55
N LEU A 177 10.51 -8.18 0.25
CA LEU A 177 10.63 -9.22 1.27
C LEU A 177 11.95 -9.11 2.02
N ASN A 178 13.05 -8.78 1.32
CA ASN A 178 14.35 -8.55 1.96
C ASN A 178 14.33 -7.31 2.87
N VAL A 179 13.70 -6.22 2.45
CA VAL A 179 13.53 -5.01 3.28
C VAL A 179 12.72 -5.32 4.54
N LEU A 180 11.64 -6.10 4.41
CA LEU A 180 10.81 -6.50 5.55
C LEU A 180 11.56 -7.43 6.51
N LYS A 181 12.34 -8.39 6.00
CA LYS A 181 13.22 -9.25 6.81
C LYS A 181 14.29 -8.46 7.56
N GLN A 182 14.98 -7.53 6.88
CA GLN A 182 15.97 -6.68 7.52
C GLN A 182 15.33 -5.80 8.61
N ARG A 183 14.13 -5.28 8.38
CA ARG A 183 13.40 -4.51 9.39
C ARG A 183 12.98 -5.37 10.57
N PHE A 184 12.67 -6.64 10.36
CA PHE A 184 12.40 -7.60 11.43
C PHE A 184 13.64 -7.89 12.27
N GLU A 185 14.81 -8.03 11.64
CA GLU A 185 16.08 -8.30 12.32
C GLU A 185 16.63 -7.07 13.08
N THR A 186 16.44 -5.86 12.53
CA THR A 186 17.01 -4.61 13.07
C THR A 186 16.13 -3.95 14.13
N ASN A 187 14.80 -4.04 14.01
CA ASN A 187 13.92 -3.54 15.05
C ASN A 187 13.77 -4.61 16.13
N GLN A 188 13.87 -4.23 17.40
CA GLN A 188 13.35 -5.04 18.50
C GLN A 188 11.84 -5.24 18.23
N THR A 189 11.53 -6.37 17.62
CA THR A 189 10.20 -6.82 17.23
C THR A 189 9.16 -6.42 18.27
N ARG A 190 8.15 -5.63 17.87
CA ARG A 190 6.98 -5.41 18.71
C ARG A 190 6.19 -6.71 18.74
N VAL A 191 5.88 -7.18 19.95
CA VAL A 191 4.84 -8.18 20.11
C VAL A 191 3.54 -7.46 19.79
N TYR A 192 2.90 -7.82 18.69
CA TYR A 192 1.61 -7.23 18.32
C TYR A 192 0.52 -7.90 19.14
N ASP A 193 0.33 -7.37 20.35
CA ASP A 193 -0.88 -7.59 21.14
C ASP A 193 -1.96 -6.58 20.74
N ASP A 194 -3.19 -6.82 21.20
CA ASP A 194 -4.33 -5.95 20.91
C ASP A 194 -4.09 -4.51 21.37
N ASN A 195 -3.31 -4.31 22.43
CA ASN A 195 -2.97 -2.97 22.93
C ASN A 195 -2.11 -2.19 21.93
N ASN A 196 -1.07 -2.80 21.37
CA ASN A 196 -0.20 -2.16 20.40
C ASN A 196 -0.92 -1.86 19.09
N LEU A 197 -1.85 -2.73 18.66
CA LEU A 197 -2.68 -2.49 17.48
C LEU A 197 -3.67 -1.34 17.71
N ALA A 198 -4.34 -1.31 18.86
CA ALA A 198 -5.25 -0.23 19.23
C ALA A 198 -4.49 1.11 19.34
N LEU A 199 -3.32 1.11 19.99
CA LEU A 199 -2.46 2.30 20.11
C LEU A 199 -2.02 2.83 18.74
N LEU A 200 -1.66 1.95 17.81
CA LEU A 200 -1.34 2.36 16.44
C LEU A 200 -2.55 2.97 15.73
N GLY A 201 -3.75 2.40 15.94
CA GLY A 201 -5.00 2.98 15.46
C GLY A 201 -5.25 4.39 16.03
N ASP A 202 -5.08 4.56 17.33
CA ASP A 202 -5.22 5.86 18.02
C ASP A 202 -4.24 6.89 17.43
N GLN A 203 -2.97 6.52 17.25
CA GLN A 203 -1.95 7.37 16.61
C GLN A 203 -2.30 7.75 15.17
N MET A 204 -2.89 6.82 14.40
CA MET A 204 -3.34 7.07 13.04
C MET A 204 -4.52 8.07 13.00
N LEU A 205 -5.46 7.99 13.95
CA LEU A 205 -6.56 8.96 14.08
C LEU A 205 -6.03 10.35 14.45
N GLU A 206 -5.12 10.43 15.43
CA GLU A 206 -4.52 11.70 15.83
C GLU A 206 -3.79 12.38 14.66
N ASN A 207 -3.02 11.61 13.88
CA ASN A 207 -2.36 12.12 12.69
C ASN A 207 -3.35 12.61 11.63
N TYR A 208 -4.47 11.90 11.47
CA TYR A 208 -5.54 12.33 10.57
C TYR A 208 -6.12 13.68 11.00
N LEU A 209 -6.45 13.85 12.29
CA LEU A 209 -6.99 15.09 12.85
C LEU A 209 -6.07 16.30 12.72
N LYS A 210 -4.74 16.08 12.68
CA LYS A 210 -3.76 17.16 12.49
C LYS A 210 -3.80 17.77 11.09
N LEU A 211 -4.23 17.00 10.08
CA LEU A 211 -4.24 17.44 8.68
C LEU A 211 -5.64 17.75 8.16
N PHE A 212 -6.67 17.17 8.79
CA PHE A 212 -8.05 17.26 8.37
C PHE A 212 -8.92 17.85 9.47
N HIS A 213 -9.58 18.97 9.19
CA HIS A 213 -10.28 19.77 10.21
C HIS A 213 -11.76 20.01 9.91
N SER A 214 -12.33 19.40 8.87
CA SER A 214 -13.74 19.64 8.57
C SER A 214 -14.66 19.02 9.62
N THR A 215 -15.83 19.63 9.86
CA THR A 215 -16.82 19.12 10.82
C THR A 215 -17.27 17.69 10.48
N ARG A 216 -17.34 17.35 9.19
CA ARG A 216 -17.69 16.02 8.72
C ARG A 216 -16.62 14.99 9.08
N GLU A 217 -15.35 15.35 8.94
CA GLU A 217 -14.23 14.48 9.31
C GLU A 217 -14.15 14.26 10.81
N ARG A 218 -14.35 15.33 11.60
CA ARG A 218 -14.41 15.21 13.07
C ARG A 218 -15.50 14.23 13.50
N LYS A 219 -16.72 14.37 12.96
CA LYS A 219 -17.81 13.44 13.25
C LYS A 219 -17.47 11.99 12.87
N LEU A 220 -16.88 11.77 11.69
CA LEU A 220 -16.46 10.42 11.27
C LEU A 220 -15.44 9.82 12.25
N ILE A 221 -14.51 10.64 12.74
CA ILE A 221 -13.49 10.21 13.69
C ILE A 221 -14.09 9.93 15.06
N ASP A 222 -15.04 10.74 15.53
CA ASP A 222 -15.78 10.48 16.76
C ASP A 222 -16.54 9.14 16.67
N ASP A 223 -17.20 8.89 15.53
CA ASP A 223 -17.91 7.63 15.26
C ASP A 223 -16.94 6.43 15.26
N ILE A 224 -15.75 6.57 14.66
CA ILE A 224 -14.70 5.53 14.67
C ILE A 224 -14.14 5.34 16.08
N ALA A 225 -13.89 6.41 16.84
CA ALA A 225 -13.36 6.34 18.19
C ALA A 225 -14.33 5.61 19.14
N VAL A 226 -15.64 5.78 18.98
CA VAL A 226 -16.66 5.02 19.73
C VAL A 226 -16.58 3.51 19.43
N SER A 227 -16.14 3.12 18.24
CA SER A 227 -15.99 1.71 17.88
C SER A 227 -14.77 1.03 18.52
N ARG A 228 -13.79 1.81 18.99
CA ARG A 228 -12.50 1.32 19.54
C ARG A 228 -12.66 0.22 20.57
N ASP A 229 -13.58 0.37 21.51
CA ASP A 229 -13.80 -0.61 22.59
C ASP A 229 -14.90 -1.63 22.26
N ARG A 230 -15.50 -1.56 21.06
CA ARG A 230 -16.61 -2.42 20.61
C ARG A 230 -16.20 -3.47 19.59
N ILE A 231 -15.05 -3.31 18.95
CA ILE A 231 -14.52 -4.22 17.94
C ILE A 231 -13.11 -4.68 18.32
N GLU A 232 -12.63 -5.75 17.71
CA GLU A 232 -11.27 -6.23 17.97
C GLU A 232 -10.23 -5.23 17.45
N ALA A 233 -9.08 -5.12 18.14
CA ALA A 233 -8.05 -4.13 17.82
C ALA A 233 -7.53 -4.22 16.37
N ARG A 234 -7.50 -5.44 15.81
CA ARG A 234 -7.19 -5.68 14.40
C ARG A 234 -8.19 -5.04 13.45
N ASP A 235 -9.48 -5.21 13.73
CA ASP A 235 -10.56 -4.68 12.91
C ASP A 235 -10.62 -3.16 13.02
N TYR A 236 -10.33 -2.62 14.22
CA TYR A 236 -10.18 -1.19 14.45
C TYR A 236 -9.06 -0.57 13.60
N LEU A 237 -7.86 -1.17 13.63
CA LEU A 237 -6.75 -0.70 12.81
C LEU A 237 -7.06 -0.82 11.31
N SER A 238 -7.66 -1.94 10.88
CA SER A 238 -8.05 -2.16 9.49
C SER A 238 -9.11 -1.17 9.01
N LEU A 239 -10.09 -0.83 9.85
CA LEU A 239 -11.13 0.16 9.58
C LEU A 239 -10.50 1.53 9.33
N ILE A 240 -9.61 1.98 10.22
CA ILE A 240 -8.91 3.27 10.09
C ILE A 240 -8.04 3.31 8.82
N SER A 241 -7.24 2.26 8.61
CA SER A 241 -6.36 2.10 7.46
C SER A 241 -7.14 2.23 6.14
N THR A 242 -8.27 1.52 6.04
CA THR A 242 -9.07 1.49 4.82
C THR A 242 -9.85 2.79 4.60
N LEU A 243 -10.55 3.29 5.62
CA LEU A 243 -11.43 4.44 5.47
C LEU A 243 -10.69 5.77 5.35
N LEU A 244 -9.61 5.94 6.14
CA LEU A 244 -8.94 7.23 6.28
C LEU A 244 -7.65 7.32 5.44
N TYR A 245 -6.88 6.24 5.39
CA TYR A 245 -5.58 6.21 4.71
C TYR A 245 -5.65 5.58 3.30
N ASP A 246 -6.75 4.92 2.95
CA ASP A 246 -6.96 4.26 1.65
C ASP A 246 -5.85 3.22 1.39
N CYS A 247 -5.48 2.46 2.43
CA CYS A 247 -4.48 1.40 2.39
C CYS A 247 -4.96 0.14 3.11
N TYR A 248 -4.43 -1.00 2.68
CA TYR A 248 -4.61 -2.30 3.31
C TYR A 248 -3.48 -2.53 4.30
N VAL A 249 -3.80 -3.17 5.41
CA VAL A 249 -2.85 -3.44 6.49
C VAL A 249 -2.64 -4.95 6.66
N TYR A 250 -1.38 -5.33 6.78
CA TYR A 250 -0.94 -6.71 6.93
C TYR A 250 -0.01 -6.84 8.13
N ILE A 251 -0.06 -7.97 8.83
CA ILE A 251 1.04 -8.42 9.70
C ILE A 251 1.88 -9.40 8.90
N VAL A 252 3.18 -9.21 8.90
CA VAL A 252 4.14 -10.17 8.35
C VAL A 252 4.87 -10.80 9.51
N THR A 253 4.82 -12.13 9.61
CA THR A 253 5.65 -12.88 10.56
C THR A 253 6.75 -13.58 9.79
N THR A 254 7.99 -13.53 10.28
CA THR A 254 9.13 -14.28 9.74
C THR A 254 9.63 -15.28 10.76
#